data_AF-A0A845DCD4-F1
#
_entry.id   AF-A0A845DCD4-F1
#
_cell.length_a   1.000
_cell.length_b   1.000
_cell.length_c   1.000
_cell.angle_alpha   90.00
_cell.angle_beta   90.00
_cell.angle_gamma   90.00
#
_symmetry.space_group_name_H-M   'P 1'
#
loop_
_entity.id
_entity.type
_entity.pdbx_description
1 polymer ?
#
loop_
_entity_poly.entity_id
_entity_poly.type
_entity_poly.pdbx_seq_one_letter_code
_entity_poly.pdbx_strand_id
1 'polypeptide(L)'
;MTTPSYDSLRQLFRQPPLDYSDFVTWFWETGDLNKERITWQLEELKKKGVGGTWYYPRYLDGERYGTWPAYFSEEWWEFFRHSVSEHERLGLEAWFSGWEGREYWQDLLRAERAARPELEGRRLVIHEARSQEAGTLQLDLPQGETVLAAAAYRLGEGELDPSSSRELALPEPGQALSWDAPEPGWLLAAVASQPHDLDYLNPHVAARYLEIYWQEHEERLHEFVGSTLSLYGQDELYVLNGNILYAPELVERFKAEKGYD
;
A
#
# COMPACT_ATOMS: atom_id res chain seq x y z
N MET A 1 39.12 5.37 -9.44
CA MET A 1 38.73 4.10 -10.05
C MET A 1 39.56 3.92 -11.31
N THR A 2 40.30 2.81 -11.44
CA THR A 2 41.10 2.49 -12.64
C THR A 2 40.18 1.97 -13.75
N THR A 3 40.40 2.43 -14.98
CA THR A 3 39.68 1.94 -16.17
C THR A 3 40.00 0.46 -16.39
N PRO A 4 38.99 -0.43 -16.54
CA PRO A 4 39.24 -1.85 -16.80
C PRO A 4 39.89 -2.05 -18.18
N SER A 5 40.81 -3.01 -18.28
CA SER A 5 41.44 -3.35 -19.55
C SER A 5 40.47 -4.07 -20.51
N TYR A 6 40.79 -4.07 -21.80
CA TYR A 6 40.02 -4.82 -22.80
C TYR A 6 39.89 -6.32 -22.44
N ASP A 7 40.98 -6.95 -21.99
CA ASP A 7 40.95 -8.37 -21.62
C ASP A 7 40.07 -8.64 -20.39
N SER A 8 40.09 -7.73 -19.41
CA SER A 8 39.22 -7.81 -18.23
C SER A 8 37.74 -7.70 -18.63
N LEU A 9 37.38 -6.73 -19.48
CA LEU A 9 36.02 -6.58 -20.00
C LEU A 9 35.59 -7.79 -20.83
N ARG A 10 36.47 -8.30 -21.68
CA ARG A 10 36.20 -9.49 -22.51
C ARG A 10 35.97 -10.73 -21.66
N GLN A 11 36.69 -10.89 -20.55
CA GLN A 11 36.48 -12.00 -19.62
C GLN A 11 35.14 -11.86 -18.89
N LEU A 12 34.84 -10.67 -18.35
CA LEU A 12 33.55 -10.39 -17.70
C LEU A 12 32.36 -10.61 -18.64
N PHE A 13 32.48 -10.21 -19.91
CA PHE A 13 31.41 -10.43 -20.89
C PHE A 13 31.21 -11.92 -21.23
N ARG A 14 32.28 -12.72 -21.24
CA ARG A 14 32.21 -14.16 -21.50
C ARG A 14 31.69 -14.97 -20.32
N GLN A 15 32.00 -14.51 -19.10
CA GLN A 15 31.66 -15.16 -17.84
C GLN A 15 31.23 -14.08 -16.85
N PRO A 16 30.01 -13.53 -17.01
CA PRO A 16 29.53 -12.50 -16.12
C PRO A 16 29.40 -13.05 -14.68
N PRO A 17 29.75 -12.25 -13.66
CA PRO A 17 29.41 -12.56 -12.28
C PRO A 17 27.90 -12.78 -12.10
N LEU A 18 27.53 -13.48 -11.03
CA LEU A 18 26.13 -13.78 -10.70
C LEU A 18 25.30 -12.50 -10.53
N ASP A 19 25.90 -11.42 -10.03
CA ASP A 19 25.28 -10.11 -9.85
C ASP A 19 24.73 -9.49 -11.16
N TYR A 20 25.16 -10.01 -12.33
CA TYR A 20 24.68 -9.61 -13.65
C TYR A 20 23.75 -10.64 -14.30
N SER A 21 23.42 -11.71 -13.57
CA SER A 21 22.47 -12.71 -14.04
C SER A 21 21.03 -12.21 -13.94
N ASP A 22 20.14 -12.95 -14.59
CA ASP A 22 18.72 -12.69 -14.47
C ASP A 22 18.22 -13.04 -13.07
N PHE A 23 17.22 -12.30 -12.62
CA PHE A 23 16.56 -12.48 -11.34
C PHE A 23 15.07 -12.67 -11.60
N VAL A 24 14.57 -13.88 -11.33
CA VAL A 24 13.24 -14.25 -11.80
C VAL A 24 12.19 -14.06 -10.72
N THR A 25 11.05 -13.49 -11.10
CA THR A 25 9.86 -13.54 -10.26
C THR A 25 9.36 -14.98 -10.16
N TRP A 26 9.30 -15.50 -8.94
CA TRP A 26 8.92 -16.88 -8.66
C TRP A 26 7.62 -16.91 -7.86
N PHE A 27 6.52 -17.04 -8.61
CA PHE A 27 5.18 -17.09 -8.06
C PHE A 27 4.88 -18.47 -7.48
N TRP A 28 4.53 -18.51 -6.20
CA TRP A 28 3.93 -19.69 -5.58
C TRP A 28 2.42 -19.56 -5.71
N GLU A 29 1.94 -19.98 -6.89
CA GLU A 29 0.52 -19.99 -7.25
C GLU A 29 -0.11 -21.36 -6.97
N THR A 30 -1.40 -21.35 -6.64
CA THR A 30 -2.26 -22.52 -6.35
C THR A 30 -1.92 -23.73 -7.23
N GLY A 31 -1.26 -24.72 -6.63
CA GLY A 31 -0.82 -25.95 -7.28
C GLY A 31 -0.05 -26.83 -6.29
N ASP A 32 0.28 -28.06 -6.71
CA ASP A 32 1.03 -29.01 -5.86
C ASP A 32 2.49 -28.55 -5.68
N LEU A 33 2.76 -27.83 -4.59
CA LEU A 33 4.10 -27.47 -4.15
C LEU A 33 4.55 -28.40 -3.01
N ASN A 34 5.77 -28.91 -3.10
CA ASN A 34 6.44 -29.63 -2.03
C ASN A 34 7.94 -29.30 -2.02
N LYS A 35 8.66 -29.74 -0.99
CA LYS A 35 10.08 -29.47 -0.80
C LYS A 35 10.93 -30.01 -1.97
N GLU A 36 10.58 -31.17 -2.52
CA GLU A 36 11.25 -31.77 -3.67
C GLU A 36 11.11 -30.93 -4.94
N ARG A 37 9.91 -30.37 -5.17
CA ARG A 37 9.62 -29.51 -6.32
C ARG A 37 10.34 -28.17 -6.20
N ILE A 38 10.41 -27.59 -5.00
CA ILE A 38 11.20 -26.39 -4.71
C ILE A 38 12.67 -26.62 -5.06
N THR A 39 13.27 -27.70 -4.54
CA THR A 39 14.65 -28.08 -4.84
C THR A 39 14.87 -28.21 -6.35
N TRP A 40 14.02 -28.98 -7.03
CA TRP A 40 14.15 -29.19 -8.47
C TRP A 40 14.04 -27.88 -9.27
N GLN A 41 13.11 -26.99 -8.92
CA GLN A 41 12.96 -25.69 -9.59
C GLN A 41 14.22 -24.83 -9.46
N LEU A 42 14.78 -24.73 -8.25
CA LEU A 42 15.98 -23.93 -8.00
C LEU A 42 17.22 -24.53 -8.70
N GLU A 43 17.36 -25.85 -8.74
CA GLU A 43 18.42 -26.51 -9.50
C GLU A 43 18.31 -26.24 -11.00
N GLU A 44 17.09 -26.26 -11.56
CA GLU A 44 16.86 -25.93 -12.96
C GLU A 44 17.13 -24.46 -13.29
N LEU A 45 16.81 -23.54 -12.38
CA LEU A 45 17.13 -22.12 -12.52
C LEU A 45 18.65 -21.91 -12.50
N LYS A 46 19.36 -22.53 -11.54
CA LYS A 46 20.83 -22.47 -11.47
C LYS A 46 21.49 -22.99 -12.74
N LYS A 47 21.03 -24.13 -13.27
CA LYS A 47 21.55 -24.71 -14.54
C LYS A 47 21.40 -23.77 -15.73
N LYS A 48 20.38 -22.90 -15.72
CA LYS A 48 20.10 -21.90 -16.77
C LYS A 48 20.82 -20.57 -16.54
N GLY A 49 21.57 -20.44 -15.45
CA GLY A 49 22.36 -19.24 -15.14
C GLY A 49 21.58 -18.13 -14.45
N VAL A 50 20.43 -18.43 -13.85
CA VAL A 50 19.68 -17.49 -12.98
C VAL A 50 20.40 -17.35 -11.65
N GLY A 51 20.47 -16.13 -11.13
CA GLY A 51 21.20 -15.81 -9.88
C GLY A 51 20.35 -15.84 -8.63
N GLY A 52 19.04 -15.74 -8.77
CA GLY A 52 18.15 -15.76 -7.64
C GLY A 52 16.69 -15.63 -8.02
N THR A 53 15.84 -15.64 -7.00
CA THR A 53 14.39 -15.57 -7.18
C THR A 53 13.76 -14.51 -6.28
N TRP A 54 12.73 -13.85 -6.81
CA TRP A 54 11.85 -12.98 -6.05
C TRP A 54 10.56 -13.73 -5.75
N TYR A 55 10.42 -14.18 -4.50
CA TYR A 55 9.28 -14.95 -4.06
C TYR A 55 8.02 -14.08 -3.94
N TYR A 56 6.92 -14.60 -4.48
CA TYR A 56 5.57 -14.05 -4.30
C TYR A 56 4.57 -15.14 -3.92
N PRO A 57 3.89 -15.02 -2.76
CA PRO A 57 2.70 -15.81 -2.47
C PRO A 57 1.52 -15.23 -3.25
N ARG A 58 1.06 -15.89 -4.31
CA ARG A 58 -0.10 -15.41 -5.09
C ARG A 58 -1.22 -16.44 -5.06
N TYR A 59 -2.42 -16.00 -4.73
CA TYR A 59 -3.60 -16.87 -4.63
C TYR A 59 -4.52 -16.68 -5.84
N LEU A 60 -4.84 -17.76 -6.53
CA LEU A 60 -5.85 -17.80 -7.60
C LEU A 60 -7.18 -18.37 -7.03
N ASP A 61 -8.28 -18.18 -7.77
CA ASP A 61 -9.56 -18.90 -7.58
C ASP A 61 -10.31 -18.74 -6.23
N GLY A 62 -10.27 -17.57 -5.62
CA GLY A 62 -11.22 -17.21 -4.54
C GLY A 62 -10.96 -17.86 -3.18
N GLU A 63 -9.93 -18.70 -3.05
CA GLU A 63 -9.49 -19.20 -1.75
C GLU A 63 -8.67 -18.12 -1.04
N ARG A 64 -9.28 -17.47 -0.05
CA ARG A 64 -8.61 -16.55 0.88
C ARG A 64 -7.61 -17.40 1.69
N TYR A 65 -6.36 -17.43 1.23
CA TYR A 65 -5.20 -18.16 1.78
C TYR A 65 -4.96 -19.60 1.28
N GLY A 66 -5.53 -19.99 0.13
CA GLY A 66 -5.42 -21.33 -0.45
C GLY A 66 -4.08 -21.71 -1.09
N THR A 67 -2.95 -21.39 -0.46
CA THR A 67 -1.72 -22.15 -0.73
C THR A 67 -1.75 -23.40 0.16
N TRP A 68 -1.21 -24.51 -0.33
CA TRP A 68 -0.90 -25.66 0.51
C TRP A 68 0.60 -25.67 0.74
N PRO A 69 1.10 -25.24 1.92
CA PRO A 69 0.38 -24.85 3.15
C PRO A 69 -0.13 -23.39 3.19
N ALA A 70 -1.06 -23.11 4.11
CA ALA A 70 -1.65 -21.79 4.29
C ALA A 70 -0.57 -20.75 4.64
N TYR A 71 -0.65 -19.57 4.04
CA TYR A 71 0.37 -18.54 4.22
C TYR A 71 0.53 -18.11 5.67
N PHE A 72 1.78 -17.89 6.06
CA PHE A 72 2.19 -17.59 7.44
C PHE A 72 1.87 -18.69 8.46
N SER A 73 1.37 -19.87 8.05
CA SER A 73 1.29 -21.03 8.95
C SER A 73 2.69 -21.59 9.24
N GLU A 74 2.81 -22.43 10.27
CA GLU A 74 4.08 -23.09 10.59
C GLU A 74 4.61 -23.92 9.42
N GLU A 75 3.72 -24.63 8.72
CA GLU A 75 4.09 -25.41 7.54
C GLU A 75 4.58 -24.50 6.39
N TRP A 76 3.99 -23.32 6.22
CA TRP A 76 4.48 -22.34 5.24
C TRP A 76 5.88 -21.86 5.60
N TRP A 77 6.14 -21.58 6.87
CA TRP A 77 7.47 -21.22 7.33
C TRP A 77 8.50 -22.34 7.14
N GLU A 78 8.11 -23.60 7.31
CA GLU A 78 8.99 -24.73 6.98
C GLU A 78 9.33 -24.78 5.48
N PHE A 79 8.36 -24.50 4.61
CA PHE A 79 8.56 -24.46 3.16
C PHE A 79 9.45 -23.29 2.76
N PHE A 80 9.18 -22.11 3.33
CA PHE A 80 9.94 -20.92 3.03
C PHE A 80 11.38 -21.05 3.53
N ARG A 81 11.60 -21.62 4.73
CA ARG A 81 12.96 -21.99 5.18
C ARG A 81 13.63 -22.97 4.23
N HIS A 82 12.96 -24.06 3.83
CA HIS A 82 13.53 -25.03 2.88
C HIS A 82 13.96 -24.36 1.57
N SER A 83 13.13 -23.46 1.05
CA SER A 83 13.45 -22.65 -0.12
C SER A 83 14.72 -21.83 0.08
N VAL A 84 14.83 -21.07 1.18
CA VAL A 84 16.01 -20.24 1.43
C VAL A 84 17.26 -21.08 1.68
N SER A 85 17.16 -22.23 2.37
CA SER A 85 18.27 -23.18 2.50
C SER A 85 18.76 -23.72 1.15
N GLU A 86 17.87 -23.99 0.21
CA GLU A 86 18.24 -24.46 -1.11
C GLU A 86 18.87 -23.36 -1.96
N HIS A 87 18.45 -22.10 -1.80
CA HIS A 87 19.16 -20.96 -2.39
C HIS A 87 20.60 -20.88 -1.88
N GLU A 88 20.80 -20.98 -0.56
CA GLU A 88 22.12 -20.97 0.05
C GLU A 88 23.00 -22.10 -0.50
N ARG A 89 22.48 -23.33 -0.52
CA ARG A 89 23.18 -24.52 -1.05
C ARG A 89 23.64 -24.34 -2.49
N LEU A 90 22.85 -23.64 -3.31
CA LEU A 90 23.12 -23.43 -4.73
C LEU A 90 23.92 -22.14 -5.00
N GLY A 91 24.21 -21.34 -3.97
CA GLY A 91 24.77 -20.00 -4.11
C GLY A 91 23.89 -19.13 -5.01
N LEU A 92 22.60 -19.09 -4.68
CA LEU A 92 21.58 -18.22 -5.27
C LEU A 92 21.13 -17.19 -4.22
N GLU A 93 20.63 -16.07 -4.68
CA GLU A 93 19.98 -15.07 -3.83
C GLU A 93 18.45 -15.30 -3.76
N ALA A 94 17.87 -15.04 -2.60
CA ALA A 94 16.45 -15.08 -2.35
C ALA A 94 15.95 -13.70 -1.95
N TRP A 95 14.94 -13.20 -2.64
CA TRP A 95 14.21 -12.00 -2.26
C TRP A 95 12.79 -12.36 -1.86
N PHE A 96 12.19 -11.58 -0.96
CA PHE A 96 10.82 -11.78 -0.50
C PHE A 96 9.97 -10.53 -0.69
N SER A 97 8.66 -10.69 -0.67
CA SER A 97 7.69 -9.63 -0.94
C SER A 97 6.53 -9.68 0.04
N GLY A 98 6.13 -8.51 0.53
CA GLY A 98 4.89 -8.29 1.28
C GLY A 98 3.69 -7.95 0.38
N TRP A 99 3.79 -8.19 -0.93
CA TRP A 99 2.67 -8.09 -1.85
C TRP A 99 2.12 -9.49 -2.14
N GLU A 100 0.90 -9.76 -1.67
CA GLU A 100 0.27 -11.07 -1.83
C GLU A 100 -1.01 -11.04 -2.68
N GLY A 101 -1.37 -9.87 -3.22
CA GLY A 101 -2.58 -9.65 -4.03
C GLY A 101 -3.91 -9.86 -3.28
N ARG A 102 -3.89 -10.02 -1.95
CA ARG A 102 -5.05 -10.38 -1.10
C ARG A 102 -5.07 -9.67 0.25
N GLU A 103 -4.26 -8.64 0.44
CA GLU A 103 -4.30 -7.77 1.62
C GLU A 103 -4.06 -8.47 2.98
N TYR A 104 -3.17 -9.48 3.04
CA TYR A 104 -2.99 -10.34 4.25
C TYR A 104 -2.68 -9.52 5.51
N TRP A 105 -1.61 -8.73 5.50
CA TRP A 105 -1.21 -7.96 6.66
C TRP A 105 -2.19 -6.81 6.93
N GLN A 106 -2.81 -6.24 5.90
CA GLN A 106 -3.82 -5.20 6.04
C GLN A 106 -5.07 -5.76 6.76
N ASP A 107 -5.48 -6.98 6.47
CA ASP A 107 -6.59 -7.66 7.15
C ASP A 107 -6.30 -7.90 8.62
N LEU A 108 -5.06 -8.24 8.98
CA LEU A 108 -4.63 -8.33 10.38
C LEU A 108 -4.75 -6.97 11.07
N LEU A 109 -4.23 -5.89 10.47
CA LEU A 109 -4.33 -4.55 11.04
C LEU A 109 -5.78 -4.03 11.10
N ARG A 110 -6.62 -4.35 10.12
CA ARG A 110 -8.06 -4.03 10.11
C ARG A 110 -8.76 -4.67 11.31
N ALA A 111 -8.43 -5.92 11.63
CA ALA A 111 -8.99 -6.63 12.78
C ALA A 111 -8.54 -6.02 14.13
N GLU A 112 -7.37 -5.37 14.16
CA GLU A 112 -6.84 -4.72 15.36
C GLU A 112 -7.46 -3.32 15.64
N ARG A 113 -8.13 -2.68 14.68
CA ARG A 113 -8.63 -1.28 14.80
C ARG A 113 -9.45 -0.99 16.04
N ALA A 114 -10.27 -1.96 16.48
CA ALA A 114 -11.09 -1.77 17.68
C ALA A 114 -10.24 -1.62 18.96
N ALA A 115 -9.09 -2.29 19.01
CA ALA A 115 -8.13 -2.20 20.12
C ALA A 115 -7.05 -1.13 19.87
N ARG A 116 -6.84 -0.74 18.60
CA ARG A 116 -5.82 0.20 18.11
C ARG A 116 -6.45 1.23 17.17
N PRO A 117 -7.22 2.20 17.69
CA PRO A 117 -7.90 3.20 16.87
C PRO A 117 -6.92 4.06 16.06
N GLU A 118 -5.65 4.14 16.45
CA GLU A 118 -4.59 4.80 15.69
C GLU A 118 -4.28 4.17 14.32
N LEU A 119 -4.80 2.97 14.04
CA LEU A 119 -4.69 2.32 12.73
C LEU A 119 -5.79 2.77 11.75
N GLU A 120 -6.82 3.49 12.20
CA GLU A 120 -7.93 3.90 11.35
C GLU A 120 -7.55 5.11 10.49
N GLY A 121 -7.58 4.91 9.17
CA GLY A 121 -7.31 5.96 8.19
C GLY A 121 -8.54 6.79 7.88
N ARG A 122 -8.32 7.90 7.16
CA ARG A 122 -9.38 8.77 6.67
C ARG A 122 -9.11 9.18 5.23
N ARG A 123 -10.18 9.55 4.52
CA ARG A 123 -10.13 10.15 3.18
C ARG A 123 -10.94 11.44 3.13
N LEU A 124 -10.62 12.30 2.18
CA LEU A 124 -11.45 13.44 1.82
C LEU A 124 -12.62 12.99 0.95
N VAL A 125 -13.79 13.51 1.26
CA VAL A 125 -15.00 13.43 0.44
C VAL A 125 -15.57 14.84 0.24
N ILE A 126 -16.25 15.05 -0.88
CA ILE A 126 -16.96 16.30 -1.16
C ILE A 126 -18.46 16.02 -1.29
N HIS A 127 -19.25 16.87 -0.64
CA HIS A 127 -20.70 16.90 -0.74
C HIS A 127 -21.12 18.20 -1.44
N GLU A 128 -22.03 18.10 -2.39
CA GLU A 128 -22.41 19.23 -3.24
C GLU A 128 -23.93 19.29 -3.49
N ALA A 129 -24.47 20.50 -3.48
CA ALA A 129 -25.84 20.80 -3.90
C ALA A 129 -25.86 22.07 -4.74
N ARG A 130 -26.69 22.11 -5.79
CA ARG A 130 -26.73 23.22 -6.75
C ARG A 130 -28.12 23.86 -6.77
N SER A 131 -28.17 25.18 -6.75
CA SER A 131 -29.43 25.93 -6.84
C SER A 131 -29.87 26.09 -8.30
N GLN A 132 -31.12 25.70 -8.58
CA GLN A 132 -31.80 25.99 -9.85
C GLN A 132 -32.72 27.20 -9.75
N GLU A 133 -33.00 27.65 -8.52
CA GLU A 133 -33.80 28.82 -8.18
C GLU A 133 -33.32 29.36 -6.82
N ALA A 134 -33.87 30.50 -6.38
CA ALA A 134 -33.64 30.97 -5.02
C ALA A 134 -34.30 30.01 -4.00
N GLY A 135 -33.59 29.63 -2.94
CA GLY A 135 -34.10 28.71 -1.93
C GLY A 135 -33.02 27.97 -1.15
N THR A 136 -33.45 27.17 -0.17
CA THR A 136 -32.57 26.42 0.72
C THR A 136 -31.93 25.23 -0.01
N LEU A 137 -30.61 25.21 -0.05
CA LEU A 137 -29.80 24.03 -0.33
C LEU A 137 -29.51 23.30 0.98
N GLN A 138 -29.49 21.97 0.93
CA GLN A 138 -29.15 21.13 2.07
C GLN A 138 -28.21 20.00 1.65
N LEU A 139 -27.21 19.73 2.48
CA LEU A 139 -26.32 18.57 2.40
C LEU A 139 -26.57 17.68 3.61
N ASP A 140 -26.93 16.43 3.38
CA ASP A 140 -27.02 15.42 4.42
C ASP A 140 -25.63 14.80 4.63
N LEU A 141 -25.05 15.05 5.80
CA LEU A 141 -23.68 14.66 6.13
C LEU A 141 -23.67 13.42 7.04
N PRO A 142 -22.95 12.34 6.68
CA PRO A 142 -22.90 11.13 7.50
C PRO A 142 -22.31 11.37 8.90
N GLN A 143 -22.82 10.68 9.92
CA GLN A 143 -22.38 10.82 11.32
C GLN A 143 -20.89 10.54 11.56
N GLY A 144 -20.28 9.65 10.76
CA GLY A 144 -18.86 9.32 10.88
C GLY A 144 -17.91 10.37 10.29
N GLU A 145 -18.46 11.39 9.60
CA GLU A 145 -17.67 12.40 8.92
C GLU A 145 -17.45 13.65 9.77
N THR A 146 -16.32 14.29 9.55
CA THR A 146 -15.98 15.58 10.15
C THR A 146 -15.81 16.59 9.02
N VAL A 147 -16.67 17.61 8.99
CA VAL A 147 -16.55 18.67 7.98
C VAL A 147 -15.31 19.50 8.27
N LEU A 148 -14.46 19.64 7.26
CA LEU A 148 -13.21 20.40 7.33
C LEU A 148 -13.36 21.79 6.72
N ALA A 149 -14.20 21.93 5.69
CA ALA A 149 -14.51 23.19 5.04
C ALA A 149 -15.93 23.17 4.48
N ALA A 150 -16.63 24.30 4.57
CA ALA A 150 -17.97 24.47 4.03
C ALA A 150 -18.13 25.88 3.47
N ALA A 151 -18.57 25.99 2.22
CA ALA A 151 -18.79 27.27 1.57
C ALA A 151 -19.83 27.19 0.44
N ALA A 152 -20.45 28.33 0.15
CA ALA A 152 -21.25 28.51 -1.04
C ALA A 152 -20.54 29.39 -2.06
N TYR A 153 -20.65 29.03 -3.35
CA TYR A 153 -20.00 29.70 -4.46
C TYR A 153 -21.00 29.93 -5.60
N ARG A 154 -20.82 31.02 -6.36
CA ARG A 154 -21.48 31.17 -7.66
C ARG A 154 -20.84 30.24 -8.68
N LEU A 155 -21.68 29.73 -9.57
CA LEU A 155 -21.31 29.02 -10.78
C LEU A 155 -21.56 29.94 -11.98
N GLY A 156 -20.51 30.37 -12.67
CA GLY A 156 -20.59 31.11 -13.93
C GLY A 156 -20.20 30.20 -15.10
N GLU A 157 -20.99 30.15 -16.18
CA GLU A 157 -20.75 29.26 -17.36
C GLU A 157 -20.35 27.79 -17.04
N GLY A 158 -20.71 27.29 -15.85
CA GLY A 158 -20.33 25.95 -15.36
C GLY A 158 -19.01 25.88 -14.58
N GLU A 159 -18.27 26.98 -14.46
CA GLU A 159 -17.08 27.13 -13.63
C GLU A 159 -17.42 27.80 -12.28
N LEU A 160 -16.69 27.41 -11.24
CA LEU A 160 -16.80 27.99 -9.90
C LEU A 160 -16.08 29.35 -9.88
N ASP A 161 -16.75 30.40 -9.38
CA ASP A 161 -16.12 31.70 -9.10
C ASP A 161 -15.61 31.73 -7.65
N PRO A 162 -14.30 31.57 -7.40
CA PRO A 162 -13.77 31.50 -6.04
C PRO A 162 -13.94 32.81 -5.26
N SER A 163 -14.01 33.95 -5.96
CA SER A 163 -14.16 35.27 -5.34
C SER A 163 -15.55 35.48 -4.72
N SER A 164 -16.52 34.65 -5.11
CA SER A 164 -17.88 34.68 -4.61
C SER A 164 -18.10 33.90 -3.31
N SER A 165 -17.03 33.29 -2.77
CA SER A 165 -17.08 32.42 -1.60
C SER A 165 -17.85 33.05 -0.44
N ARG A 166 -18.79 32.28 0.08
CA ARG A 166 -19.49 32.52 1.35
C ARG A 166 -19.15 31.37 2.26
N GLU A 167 -18.21 31.56 3.17
CA GLU A 167 -17.87 30.54 4.17
C GLU A 167 -19.05 30.32 5.14
N LEU A 168 -19.25 29.06 5.51
CA LEU A 168 -20.26 28.64 6.48
C LEU A 168 -19.61 28.15 7.76
N ALA A 169 -20.34 28.29 8.87
CA ALA A 169 -19.98 27.60 10.10
C ALA A 169 -20.01 26.09 9.87
N LEU A 170 -19.00 25.39 10.37
CA LEU A 170 -18.90 23.94 10.25
C LEU A 170 -19.96 23.29 11.15
N PRO A 171 -20.79 22.37 10.62
CA PRO A 171 -21.78 21.67 11.43
C PRO A 171 -21.11 20.64 12.34
N GLU A 172 -21.76 20.30 13.45
CA GLU A 172 -21.33 19.16 14.26
C GLU A 172 -21.49 17.84 13.47
N PRO A 173 -20.70 16.79 13.77
CA PRO A 173 -20.81 15.51 13.08
C PRO A 173 -22.24 14.96 13.04
N GLY A 174 -22.70 14.60 11.83
CA GLY A 174 -24.06 14.09 11.58
C GLY A 174 -25.16 15.15 11.49
N GLN A 175 -24.86 16.43 11.65
CA GLN A 175 -25.81 17.50 11.36
C GLN A 175 -25.80 17.85 9.87
N ALA A 176 -26.99 18.08 9.31
CA ALA A 176 -27.11 18.58 7.94
C ALA A 176 -26.56 20.01 7.85
N LEU A 177 -25.97 20.34 6.70
CA LEU A 177 -25.56 21.69 6.37
C LEU A 177 -26.58 22.32 5.43
N SER A 178 -27.16 23.45 5.81
CA SER A 178 -28.14 24.16 4.99
C SER A 178 -27.69 25.58 4.70
N TRP A 179 -28.04 26.07 3.50
CA TRP A 179 -27.73 27.43 3.06
C TRP A 179 -28.79 27.96 2.10
N ASP A 180 -29.23 29.20 2.30
CA ASP A 180 -30.22 29.83 1.42
C ASP A 180 -29.55 30.51 0.23
N ALA A 181 -29.72 29.92 -0.95
CA ALA A 181 -29.28 30.51 -2.20
C ALA A 181 -30.15 31.72 -2.56
N PRO A 182 -29.57 32.92 -2.76
CA PRO A 182 -30.35 34.12 -3.04
C PRO A 182 -30.96 34.11 -4.44
N GLU A 183 -30.38 33.33 -5.35
CA GLU A 183 -30.73 33.25 -6.78
C GLU A 183 -30.23 31.89 -7.35
N PRO A 184 -30.60 31.50 -8.59
CA PRO A 184 -30.06 30.29 -9.21
C PRO A 184 -28.55 30.40 -9.50
N GLY A 185 -27.89 29.26 -9.70
CA GLY A 185 -26.48 29.22 -10.09
C GLY A 185 -25.52 29.30 -8.92
N TRP A 186 -25.93 28.84 -7.73
CA TRP A 186 -25.03 28.65 -6.59
C TRP A 186 -24.74 27.17 -6.35
N LEU A 187 -23.53 26.88 -5.86
CA LEU A 187 -23.07 25.60 -5.36
C LEU A 187 -22.87 25.73 -3.85
N LEU A 188 -23.56 24.91 -3.06
CA LEU A 188 -23.19 24.63 -1.68
C LEU A 188 -22.25 23.43 -1.68
N ALA A 189 -21.05 23.58 -1.13
CA ALA A 189 -20.06 22.52 -1.05
C ALA A 189 -19.53 22.34 0.37
N ALA A 190 -19.35 21.10 0.79
CA ALA A 190 -18.69 20.74 2.03
C ALA A 190 -17.60 19.68 1.74
N VAL A 191 -16.37 19.95 2.16
CA VAL A 191 -15.28 18.98 2.17
C VAL A 191 -15.21 18.38 3.56
N ALA A 192 -15.30 17.05 3.65
CA ALA A 192 -15.30 16.33 4.91
C ALA A 192 -14.23 15.23 4.92
N SER A 193 -13.77 14.93 6.13
CA SER A 193 -12.95 13.77 6.41
C SER A 193 -13.83 12.59 6.79
N GLN A 194 -13.72 11.48 6.06
CA GLN A 194 -14.49 10.26 6.25
C GLN A 194 -13.57 9.10 6.68
N PRO A 195 -13.96 8.25 7.65
CA PRO A 195 -13.22 7.03 7.99
C PRO A 195 -13.02 6.17 6.74
N HIS A 196 -11.79 5.76 6.48
CA HIS A 196 -11.43 5.01 5.29
C HIS A 196 -10.16 4.19 5.50
N ASP A 197 -10.33 2.88 5.44
CA ASP A 197 -9.28 1.88 5.55
C ASP A 197 -8.21 2.19 6.63
N LEU A 198 -6.93 1.84 6.38
CA LEU A 198 -5.82 2.00 7.31
C LEU A 198 -5.21 3.40 7.16
N ASP A 199 -4.65 3.94 8.24
CA ASP A 199 -3.93 5.21 8.18
C ASP A 199 -2.53 5.05 7.58
N TYR A 200 -2.45 5.01 6.25
CA TYR A 200 -1.18 4.95 5.53
C TYR A 200 -0.36 6.25 5.59
N LEU A 201 -0.89 7.33 6.17
CA LEU A 201 -0.18 8.60 6.35
C LEU A 201 0.49 8.70 7.71
N ASN A 202 0.16 7.81 8.65
CA ASN A 202 0.69 7.78 10.00
C ASN A 202 1.70 6.62 10.21
N PRO A 203 2.80 6.82 10.95
CA PRO A 203 3.77 5.76 11.25
C PRO A 203 3.21 4.54 11.98
N HIS A 204 2.03 4.61 12.63
CA HIS A 204 1.49 3.47 13.37
C HIS A 204 1.22 2.23 12.51
N VAL A 205 0.70 2.41 11.30
CA VAL A 205 0.49 1.31 10.34
C VAL A 205 1.82 0.69 9.92
N ALA A 206 2.81 1.53 9.60
CA ALA A 206 4.14 1.08 9.21
C ALA A 206 4.85 0.33 10.36
N ALA A 207 4.79 0.86 11.59
CA ALA A 207 5.36 0.22 12.76
C ALA A 207 4.73 -1.16 13.00
N ARG A 208 3.39 -1.24 12.94
CA ARG A 208 2.70 -2.51 13.14
C ARG A 208 3.00 -3.51 12.03
N TYR A 209 3.09 -3.05 10.78
CA TYR A 209 3.50 -3.88 9.66
C TYR A 209 4.91 -4.46 9.86
N LEU A 210 5.87 -3.65 10.30
CA LEU A 210 7.23 -4.12 10.63
C LEU A 210 7.19 -5.20 11.71
N GLU A 211 6.38 -5.03 12.76
CA GLU A 211 6.26 -6.02 13.84
C GLU A 211 5.63 -7.34 13.37
N ILE A 212 4.52 -7.32 12.63
CA ILE A 212 3.81 -8.57 12.30
C ILE A 212 4.39 -9.31 11.09
N TYR A 213 5.12 -8.59 10.25
CA TYR A 213 5.61 -9.13 8.99
C TYR A 213 7.12 -9.27 9.01
N TRP A 214 7.84 -8.16 9.20
CA TRP A 214 9.30 -8.15 9.11
C TRP A 214 9.97 -8.85 10.28
N GLN A 215 9.51 -8.59 11.50
CA GLN A 215 10.08 -9.24 12.69
C GLN A 215 9.89 -10.77 12.63
N GLU A 216 8.75 -11.26 12.16
CA GLU A 216 8.54 -12.71 11.97
C GLU A 216 9.53 -13.31 10.96
N HIS A 217 9.79 -12.61 9.84
CA HIS A 217 10.80 -13.03 8.86
C HIS A 217 12.21 -13.03 9.47
N GLU A 218 12.56 -11.98 10.21
CA GLU A 218 13.85 -11.87 10.87
C GLU A 218 14.03 -12.97 11.91
N GLU A 219 13.09 -13.16 12.83
CA GLU A 219 13.18 -14.17 13.90
C GLU A 219 13.30 -15.58 13.32
N ARG A 220 12.49 -15.89 12.30
CA ARG A 220 12.48 -17.22 11.71
C ARG A 220 13.67 -17.43 10.78
N LEU A 221 14.15 -16.45 10.04
CA LEU A 221 15.18 -16.65 9.01
C LEU A 221 16.49 -15.91 9.30
N HIS A 222 16.73 -15.53 10.55
CA HIS A 222 17.88 -14.71 10.97
C HIS A 222 19.23 -15.22 10.43
N GLU A 223 19.41 -16.53 10.28
CA GLU A 223 20.66 -17.11 9.76
C GLU A 223 20.91 -16.78 8.28
N PHE A 224 19.85 -16.44 7.53
CA PHE A 224 19.90 -16.13 6.10
C PHE A 224 19.80 -14.63 5.80
N VAL A 225 19.34 -13.81 6.76
CA VAL A 225 19.11 -12.37 6.55
C VAL A 225 20.44 -11.65 6.27
N GLY A 226 20.47 -10.88 5.18
CA GLY A 226 21.65 -10.13 4.75
C GLY A 226 22.72 -10.99 4.07
N SER A 227 22.48 -12.29 3.90
CA SER A 227 23.29 -13.20 3.11
C SER A 227 22.47 -13.74 1.94
N THR A 228 21.86 -14.92 2.10
CA THR A 228 21.02 -15.58 1.09
C THR A 228 19.69 -14.85 0.92
N LEU A 229 19.06 -14.44 2.02
CA LEU A 229 17.86 -13.59 2.01
C LEU A 229 18.32 -12.13 1.98
N SER A 230 18.59 -11.61 0.78
CA SER A 230 19.37 -10.37 0.59
C SER A 230 18.52 -9.11 0.39
N LEU A 231 17.25 -9.25 -0.04
CA LEU A 231 16.41 -8.11 -0.37
C LEU A 231 14.92 -8.37 -0.09
N TYR A 232 14.24 -7.30 0.33
CA TYR A 232 12.79 -7.21 0.36
C TYR A 232 12.31 -6.32 -0.79
N GLY A 233 11.48 -6.87 -1.66
CA GLY A 233 10.86 -6.15 -2.76
C GLY A 233 9.43 -5.78 -2.40
N GLN A 234 9.11 -4.49 -2.42
CA GLN A 234 7.75 -3.98 -2.29
C GLN A 234 7.19 -3.77 -3.71
N ASP A 235 6.07 -4.40 -4.04
CA ASP A 235 5.42 -4.26 -5.35
C ASP A 235 4.34 -3.16 -5.35
N GLU A 236 3.32 -3.20 -6.22
CA GLU A 236 2.37 -2.09 -6.27
C GLU A 236 1.54 -1.91 -4.98
N LEU A 237 1.66 -0.72 -4.37
CA LEU A 237 0.81 -0.26 -3.29
C LEU A 237 -0.50 0.32 -3.84
N TYR A 238 -1.57 -0.46 -3.79
CA TYR A 238 -2.89 -0.02 -4.23
C TYR A 238 -3.65 0.71 -3.11
N VAL A 239 -3.09 1.85 -2.67
CA VAL A 239 -3.57 2.55 -1.47
C VAL A 239 -4.64 3.59 -1.79
N LEU A 240 -4.46 4.35 -2.87
CA LEU A 240 -5.33 5.49 -3.15
C LEU A 240 -6.67 5.04 -3.74
N ASN A 241 -6.69 4.13 -4.73
CA ASN A 241 -7.92 3.67 -5.41
C ASN A 241 -8.91 4.81 -5.75
N GLY A 242 -8.40 5.96 -6.24
CA GLY A 242 -9.20 7.15 -6.54
C GLY A 242 -9.58 8.03 -5.34
N ASN A 243 -9.10 7.70 -4.14
CA ASN A 243 -9.30 8.47 -2.92
C ASN A 243 -8.14 9.44 -2.68
N ILE A 244 -8.46 10.54 -2.00
CA ILE A 244 -7.47 11.46 -1.44
C ILE A 244 -7.42 11.16 0.06
N LEU A 245 -6.34 10.54 0.53
CA LEU A 245 -6.18 10.25 1.95
C LEU A 245 -6.03 11.54 2.76
N TYR A 246 -6.43 11.47 4.02
CA TYR A 246 -6.38 12.59 4.94
C TYR A 246 -5.90 12.15 6.31
N ALA A 247 -4.98 12.91 6.88
CA ALA A 247 -4.58 12.82 8.27
C ALA A 247 -4.39 14.26 8.80
N PRO A 248 -4.79 14.58 10.04
CA PRO A 248 -4.57 15.91 10.63
C PRO A 248 -3.09 16.34 10.56
N GLU A 249 -2.16 15.40 10.74
CA GLU A 249 -0.72 15.62 10.67
C GLU A 249 -0.26 16.10 9.28
N LEU A 250 -0.99 15.76 8.22
CA LEU A 250 -0.72 16.25 6.87
C LEU A 250 -0.93 17.77 6.78
N VAL A 251 -1.97 18.29 7.44
CA VAL A 251 -2.27 19.73 7.48
C VAL A 251 -1.21 20.47 8.27
N GLU A 252 -0.84 19.95 9.45
CA GLU A 252 0.21 20.55 10.28
C GLU A 252 1.56 20.56 9.56
N ARG A 253 1.90 19.47 8.88
CA ARG A 253 3.12 19.37 8.08
C ARG A 253 3.08 20.34 6.89
N PHE A 254 1.95 20.45 6.20
CA PHE A 254 1.79 21.40 5.10
C PHE A 254 2.03 22.84 5.58
N LYS A 255 1.40 23.25 6.68
CA LYS A 255 1.58 24.58 7.29
C LYS A 255 3.03 24.84 7.66
N ALA A 256 3.69 23.86 8.28
CA ALA A 256 5.09 23.97 8.67
C ALA A 256 6.05 24.09 7.46
N GLU A 257 5.81 23.33 6.38
CA GLU A 257 6.66 23.34 5.20
C GLU A 257 6.38 24.51 4.25
N LYS A 258 5.14 24.99 4.17
CA LYS A 258 4.71 26.00 3.19
C LYS A 258 4.52 27.39 3.79
N GLY A 259 4.30 27.49 5.09
CA GLY A 259 4.16 28.77 5.80
C GLY A 259 2.80 29.45 5.60
N TYR A 260 1.78 28.73 5.15
CA TYR A 260 0.40 29.19 5.02
C TYR A 260 -0.59 28.04 5.25
N ASP A 261 -1.86 28.38 5.47
CA ASP A 261 -2.99 27.43 5.55
C ASP A 261 -3.50 27.07 4.15
#